data_AF-A0A6G0VYI9-F1
#
_entry.id   AF-A0A6G0VYI9-F1
#
_cell.length_a   1.000
_cell.length_b   1.000
_cell.length_c   1.000
_cell.angle_alpha   90.00
_cell.angle_beta   90.00
_cell.angle_gamma   90.00
#
_symmetry.space_group_name_H-M   'P 1'
#
loop_
_entity.id
_entity.type
_entity.pdbx_description
1 polymer ?
#
loop_
_entity_poly.entity_id
_entity_poly.type
_entity_poly.pdbx_seq_one_letter_code
_entity_poly.pdbx_strand_id
1 'polypeptide(L)' 'MLNSSSHPTIWKFINALQKEEQVNRMKIEQYVAGMEPPSKKIYKDRSAKIKKICLDYDNRTIEDYLRGIAHNFQLQI' A
#
# COMPACT_ATOMS: atom_id res chain seq x y z
N MET A 1 -8.57 -42.25 -23.20
CA MET A 1 -7.40 -41.43 -23.58
C MET A 1 -7.88 -40.01 -23.82
N LEU A 2 -7.55 -39.09 -22.93
CA LEU A 2 -7.75 -37.64 -23.12
C LEU A 2 -6.48 -36.98 -22.59
N ASN A 3 -5.40 -37.27 -23.30
CA ASN A 3 -4.05 -36.81 -23.02
C ASN A 3 -3.81 -35.62 -23.96
N SER A 4 -4.72 -34.65 -23.97
CA SER A 4 -4.57 -33.44 -24.76
C SER A 4 -3.56 -32.56 -24.05
N SER A 5 -2.28 -32.82 -24.34
CA SER A 5 -1.12 -31.96 -24.08
C SER A 5 -1.17 -31.25 -22.73
N SER A 6 -0.63 -31.90 -21.69
CA SER A 6 -0.36 -31.26 -20.40
C SER A 6 0.58 -30.06 -20.62
N HIS A 7 0.03 -28.88 -20.90
CA HIS A 7 0.75 -27.62 -21.07
C HIS A 7 1.04 -27.08 -19.67
N PRO A 8 2.22 -27.38 -19.08
CA PRO A 8 2.46 -27.08 -17.67
C PRO A 8 2.49 -25.57 -17.43
N THR A 9 2.73 -24.79 -18.50
CA THR A 9 2.69 -23.33 -18.54
C THR A 9 1.27 -22.77 -18.44
N ILE A 10 0.29 -23.38 -19.10
CA ILE A 10 -1.13 -22.97 -19.00
C ILE A 10 -1.62 -23.25 -17.59
N TRP A 11 -1.32 -24.41 -17.02
CA TRP A 11 -1.68 -24.73 -15.63
C TRP A 11 -0.99 -23.81 -14.63
N LYS A 12 0.30 -23.48 -14.82
CA LYS A 12 0.99 -22.47 -14.00
C LYS A 12 0.30 -21.10 -14.07
N PHE A 13 -0.14 -20.69 -15.27
CA PHE A 13 -0.87 -19.44 -15.47
C PHE A 13 -2.23 -19.45 -14.76
N ILE A 14 -3.03 -20.51 -14.93
CA ILE A 14 -4.31 -20.68 -14.23
C ILE A 14 -4.11 -20.65 -12.71
N ASN A 15 -3.10 -21.36 -12.20
CA ASN A 15 -2.78 -21.36 -10.77
C ASN A 15 -2.34 -19.98 -10.27
N ALA A 16 -1.64 -19.19 -11.09
CA ALA A 16 -1.27 -17.82 -10.74
C ALA A 16 -2.51 -16.92 -10.65
N LEU A 17 -3.44 -17.03 -11.61
CA LEU A 17 -4.71 -16.30 -11.58
C LEU A 17 -5.56 -16.66 -10.36
N GLN A 18 -5.68 -17.95 -10.04
CA GLN A 18 -6.42 -18.42 -8.86
C GLN A 18 -5.81 -17.86 -7.56
N LYS A 19 -4.48 -17.83 -7.45
CA LYS A 19 -3.80 -17.23 -6.29
C LYS A 19 -4.06 -15.73 -6.19
N GLU A 20 -4.02 -15.01 -7.31
CA GLU A 20 -4.30 -13.58 -7.34
C GLU A 20 -5.76 -13.28 -6.92
N GLU A 21 -6.70 -14.09 -7.42
CA GLU A 21 -8.13 -13.98 -7.07
C GLU A 21 -8.36 -14.20 -5.57
N GLN A 22 -7.73 -15.24 -4.99
CA GLN A 22 -7.79 -15.52 -3.55
C GLN A 22 -7.25 -14.36 -2.71
N VAL A 23 -6.10 -13.79 -3.10
CA VAL A 23 -5.52 -12.62 -2.42
C VAL A 23 -6.46 -11.41 -2.51
N ASN A 24 -7.11 -11.19 -3.65
CA ASN A 24 -8.06 -10.09 -3.82
C ASN A 24 -9.33 -10.31 -2.99
N ARG A 25 -9.90 -11.52 -2.96
CA ARG A 25 -11.03 -11.84 -2.07
C ARG A 25 -10.68 -11.56 -0.61
N MET A 26 -9.52 -12.01 -0.15
CA MET A 26 -9.06 -11.76 1.21
C MET A 26 -8.98 -10.26 1.53
N LYS A 27 -8.46 -9.44 0.60
CA LYS A 27 -8.41 -7.97 0.78
C LYS A 27 -9.80 -7.35 0.84
N ILE A 28 -10.74 -7.81 0.01
CA ILE A 28 -12.12 -7.34 0.01
C ILE A 28 -12.79 -7.68 1.34
N GLU A 29 -12.69 -8.93 1.80
CA GLU A 29 -13.23 -9.35 3.10
C GLU A 29 -12.62 -8.54 4.26
N GLN A 30 -11.31 -8.28 4.22
CA GLN A 30 -10.66 -7.40 5.20
C GLN A 30 -11.27 -6.00 5.20
N TYR A 31 -11.46 -5.41 4.03
CA TYR A 31 -12.04 -4.08 3.89
C TYR A 31 -13.50 -4.04 4.38
N VAL A 32 -14.32 -5.04 4.03
CA VAL A 32 -15.71 -5.19 4.49
C VAL A 32 -15.77 -5.34 6.01
N ALA A 33 -14.83 -6.06 6.60
CA ALA A 33 -14.69 -6.20 8.05
C ALA A 33 -14.17 -4.93 8.75
N GLY A 34 -13.92 -3.84 8.01
CA GLY A 34 -13.39 -2.58 8.54
C GLY A 34 -11.90 -2.62 8.88
N MET A 35 -11.17 -3.65 8.43
CA MET A 35 -9.71 -3.64 8.52
C MET A 35 -9.14 -2.69 7.47
N GLU A 36 -8.36 -1.71 7.91
CA GLU A 36 -7.57 -0.90 6.99
C GLU A 36 -6.51 -1.79 6.32
N PRO A 37 -6.32 -1.67 4.98
CA PRO A 37 -5.23 -2.35 4.31
C PRO A 37 -3.91 -2.05 5.03
N PRO A 38 -3.00 -3.03 5.16
CA PRO A 38 -1.70 -2.77 5.76
C PRO A 38 -0.95 -1.74 4.92
N SER A 39 -1.04 -0.47 5.30
CA SER A 39 -0.18 0.57 4.78
C SER A 39 1.24 0.25 5.25
N LYS A 40 2.24 0.41 4.37
CA LYS A 40 3.62 0.28 4.84
C LYS A 40 3.80 1.28 5.97
N LYS A 41 4.27 0.81 7.14
CA LYS A 41 4.43 1.60 8.36
C LYS A 41 5.08 2.97 8.08
N ILE A 42 6.05 3.01 7.17
CA ILE A 42 6.71 4.24 6.72
C ILE A 42 5.74 5.32 6.20
N TYR A 43 4.70 4.95 5.45
CA TYR A 43 3.72 5.91 4.92
C TYR A 43 2.77 6.39 6.01
N LYS A 44 2.33 5.49 6.90
CA LYS A 44 1.50 5.85 8.06
C LYS A 44 2.22 6.84 8.97
N ASP A 45 3.46 6.54 9.32
CA ASP A 45 4.28 7.38 10.20
C ASP A 45 4.57 8.75 9.57
N ARG A 46 4.89 8.79 8.26
CA ARG A 46 5.11 10.05 7.53
C ARG A 46 3.82 10.87 7.42
N SER A 47 2.68 10.23 7.13
CA SER A 47 1.38 10.91 7.09
C SER A 47 1.06 11.56 8.45
N ALA A 48 1.28 10.84 9.56
CA ALA A 48 1.10 11.39 10.91
C ALA A 48 2.03 12.60 11.18
N LYS A 49 3.30 12.53 10.75
CA LYS A 49 4.25 13.65 10.87
C LYS A 49 3.84 14.87 10.04
N ILE A 50 3.44 14.67 8.78
CA ILE A 50 2.94 15.75 7.91
C ILE A 50 1.70 16.39 8.54
N LYS A 51 0.74 15.58 8.99
CA LYS A 51 -0.46 16.07 9.68
C LYS A 51 -0.10 16.94 10.89
N LYS A 52 0.86 16.50 11.70
CA LYS A 52 1.36 17.29 12.84
C LYS A 52 1.94 18.64 12.41
N ILE A 53 2.71 18.68 11.33
CA ILE A 53 3.29 19.92 10.79
C ILE A 53 2.19 20.87 10.28
N CYS A 54 1.17 20.33 9.58
CA CYS A 54 0.04 21.12 9.09
C CYS A 54 -0.83 21.69 10.22
N LEU A 55 -1.08 20.91 11.28
CA LEU A 55 -1.85 21.38 12.44
C LEU A 55 -1.12 22.45 13.26
N ASP A 56 0.19 22.54 13.12
CA ASP A 56 1.06 23.46 13.85
C ASP A 56 1.54 24.62 12.96
N TYR A 57 0.79 24.94 11.90
CA TYR A 57 1.15 25.94 10.90
C TYR A 57 1.31 27.34 11.50
N ASP A 58 0.33 27.79 12.30
CA ASP A 58 0.31 29.15 12.86
C ASP A 58 1.46 29.43 13.85
N ASN A 59 2.07 28.37 14.39
CA ASN A 59 3.19 28.47 15.34
C ASN A 59 4.58 28.37 14.67
N ARG A 60 4.64 28.40 13.33
CA ARG A 60 5.87 28.20 12.56
C ARG A 60 6.14 29.36 11.63
N THR A 61 7.43 29.58 11.34
CA THR A 61 7.80 30.36 10.16
C THR A 61 7.43 29.59 8.90
N ILE A 62 7.15 30.31 7.81
CA ILE A 62 6.89 29.71 6.50
C ILE A 62 8.07 28.82 6.06
N GLU A 63 9.31 29.24 6.35
CA GLU A 63 10.52 28.47 6.03
C GLU A 63 10.57 27.14 6.77
N ASP A 64 10.32 27.13 8.09
CA ASP A 64 10.34 25.90 8.88
C ASP A 64 9.18 24.95 8.54
N TYR A 65 8.01 25.51 8.20
CA TYR A 65 6.90 24.75 7.68
C TYR A 65 7.28 24.02 6.38
N LEU A 66 7.76 24.76 5.37
CA LEU A 66 8.14 24.19 4.08
C LEU A 66 9.28 23.18 4.19
N ARG A 67 10.29 23.47 5.03
CA ARG A 67 11.40 22.54 5.31
C ARG A 67 10.91 21.25 5.96
N GLY A 68 9.98 21.36 6.92
CA GLY A 68 9.35 20.21 7.56
C GLY A 68 8.57 19.34 6.59
N ILE A 69 7.80 19.96 5.67
CA ILE A 69 7.10 19.24 4.61
C ILE A 69 8.10 18.54 3.69
N ALA A 70 9.08 19.26 3.14
CA ALA A 70 10.07 18.71 2.20
C ALA A 70 10.79 17.46 2.76
N HIS A 71 11.20 17.49 4.03
CA HIS A 71 11.86 16.35 4.69
C HIS A 71 10.96 15.09 4.75
N ASN A 72 9.65 15.26 4.88
CA ASN A 72 8.71 14.12 4.91
C ASN A 72 8.38 13.57 3.51
N PHE A 73 8.62 14.34 2.44
CA PHE A 73 8.48 13.89 1.06
C PHE A 73 9.74 13.26 0.46
N GLN A 74 10.93 13.55 1.03
CA GLN A 74 12.15 12.82 0.70
C GLN A 74 12.06 11.38 1.23
N LEU A 75 11.52 10.50 0.40
CA LEU A 75 11.64 9.05 0.57
C LEU A 75 13.09 8.70 0.25
N GLN A 76 13.94 8.63 1.29
CA GLN A 76 15.14 7.82 1.19
C GLN A 76 14.65 6.38 1.10
N ILE A 77 14.66 5.83 -0.12
CA ILE A 77 14.35 4.44 -0.44
C ILE A 77 15.65 3.65 -0.33
#